data_AF-F7A8V3-F1
#
_entry.id   AF-F7A8V3-F1
#
_cell.length_a   1.000
_cell.length_b   1.000
_cell.length_c   1.000
_cell.angle_alpha   90.00
_cell.angle_beta   90.00
_cell.angle_gamma   90.00
#
_symmetry.space_group_name_H-M   'P 1'
#
loop_
_entity.id
_entity.type
_entity.pdbx_description
1 polymer ?
#
loop_
_entity_poly.entity_id
_entity_poly.type
_entity_poly.pdbx_seq_one_letter_code
_entity_poly.pdbx_strand_id
1 'polypeptide(L)'
;SSFRIIALFLLISVLADASKQAKLFKKAKRGLDRRTVEFLKRNKCTVRGGESREDIGVARWSQIIFSCHNLEQDLPSVICDKKCVNPVTCRKIRGARNVPVPIVSTVQTRDGSWEEVTLHAACTCVARGRVTSRCNSRNK
;
A
#
# COMPACT_ATOMS: atom_id res chain seq x y z
N SER A 1 36.75 0.82 -25.60
CA SER A 1 36.36 0.57 -24.19
C SER A 1 35.03 1.19 -23.75
N SER A 2 34.16 1.61 -24.68
CA SER A 2 32.92 2.34 -24.36
C SER A 2 31.75 1.46 -23.90
N PHE A 3 31.70 0.19 -24.33
CA PHE A 3 30.66 -0.77 -23.93
C PHE A 3 30.65 -1.07 -22.43
N ARG A 4 31.84 -1.13 -21.80
CA ARG A 4 31.96 -1.41 -20.36
C ARG A 4 31.38 -0.29 -19.50
N ILE A 5 31.46 0.97 -19.96
CA ILE A 5 30.95 2.13 -19.24
C ILE A 5 29.41 2.19 -19.31
N ILE A 6 28.83 1.98 -20.49
CA ILE A 6 27.37 1.97 -20.68
C ILE A 6 26.71 0.83 -19.88
N ALA A 7 27.29 -0.37 -19.90
CA ALA A 7 26.80 -1.50 -19.11
C ALA A 7 26.83 -1.19 -17.60
N LEU A 8 27.85 -0.48 -17.11
CA LEU A 8 27.97 -0.08 -15.72
C LEU A 8 26.86 0.93 -15.32
N PHE A 9 26.58 1.92 -16.16
CA PHE A 9 25.50 2.90 -15.92
C PHE A 9 24.11 2.26 -15.92
N LEU A 10 23.87 1.29 -16.81
CA LEU A 10 22.63 0.52 -16.84
C LEU A 10 22.45 -0.32 -15.56
N LEU A 11 23.50 -1.01 -15.11
CA LEU A 11 23.48 -1.78 -13.87
C LEU A 11 23.19 -0.90 -12.64
N ILE A 12 23.81 0.28 -12.54
CA ILE A 12 23.57 1.22 -11.42
C ILE A 12 22.12 1.71 -11.42
N SER A 13 21.58 2.03 -12.59
CA SER A 13 20.18 2.48 -12.74
C SER A 13 19.19 1.39 -12.30
N VAL A 14 19.43 0.14 -12.72
CA VAL A 14 18.59 -1.02 -12.36
C VAL A 14 18.67 -1.31 -10.85
N LEU A 15 19.86 -1.24 -10.25
CA LEU A 15 20.03 -1.44 -8.80
C LEU A 15 19.36 -0.34 -7.97
N ALA A 16 19.45 0.91 -8.42
CA ALA A 16 18.80 2.03 -7.78
C ALA A 16 17.26 1.90 -7.82
N ASP A 17 16.73 1.45 -8.95
CA ASP A 17 15.29 1.22 -9.10
C ASP A 17 14.80 0.03 -8.27
N ALA A 18 15.54 -1.09 -8.27
CA ALA A 18 15.26 -2.24 -7.40
C ALA A 18 15.26 -1.87 -5.91
N SER A 19 16.20 -1.01 -5.47
CA SER A 19 16.26 -0.51 -4.09
C SER A 19 15.05 0.36 -3.74
N LYS A 20 14.59 1.23 -4.66
CA LYS A 20 13.37 2.03 -4.49
C LYS A 20 12.13 1.14 -4.40
N GLN A 21 11.99 0.17 -5.30
CA GLN A 21 10.89 -0.79 -5.30
C GLN A 21 10.87 -1.64 -4.02
N ALA A 22 12.02 -2.09 -3.51
CA ALA A 22 12.10 -2.84 -2.26
C ALA A 22 11.64 -2.01 -1.04
N LYS A 23 12.03 -0.73 -0.97
CA LYS A 23 11.56 0.19 0.08
C LYS A 23 10.06 0.44 -0.03
N LEU A 24 9.55 0.63 -1.25
CA LEU A 24 8.13 0.83 -1.51
C LEU A 24 7.33 -0.41 -1.12
N PHE A 25 7.80 -1.61 -1.47
CA PHE A 25 7.16 -2.89 -1.11
C PHE A 25 7.11 -3.09 0.40
N LYS A 26 8.18 -2.72 1.11
CA LYS A 26 8.22 -2.75 2.58
C LYS A 26 7.20 -1.78 3.20
N LYS A 27 6.92 -0.64 2.56
CA LYS A 27 5.90 0.32 3.01
C LYS A 27 4.50 -0.19 2.69
N ALA A 28 4.29 -0.69 1.47
CA ALA A 28 3.02 -1.19 0.95
C ALA A 28 2.46 -2.37 1.76
N LYS A 29 3.32 -3.29 2.20
CA LYS A 29 2.88 -4.43 3.03
C LYS A 29 2.51 -4.08 4.46
N ARG A 30 2.75 -2.85 4.94
CA ARG A 30 2.41 -2.47 6.32
C ARG A 30 0.90 -2.30 6.45
N GLY A 31 0.30 -3.09 7.33
CA GLY A 31 -1.14 -3.04 7.57
C GLY A 31 -1.97 -3.88 6.60
N LEU A 32 -1.32 -4.66 5.72
CA LEU A 32 -1.98 -5.79 5.05
C LEU A 32 -2.02 -6.97 6.02
N ASP A 33 -3.04 -7.82 5.89
CA ASP A 33 -3.13 -9.05 6.65
C ASP A 33 -2.06 -10.06 6.20
N ARG A 34 -1.81 -11.05 7.05
CA ARG A 34 -0.75 -12.05 6.82
C ARG A 34 -0.98 -12.85 5.53
N ARG A 35 -2.23 -13.23 5.24
CA ARG A 35 -2.59 -14.05 4.08
C ARG A 35 -2.32 -13.29 2.78
N THR A 36 -2.70 -12.01 2.72
CA THR A 36 -2.36 -11.13 1.59
C THR A 36 -0.85 -11.01 1.40
N VAL A 37 -0.08 -10.83 2.47
CA VAL A 37 1.39 -10.73 2.35
C VAL A 37 2.01 -12.03 1.84
N GLU A 38 1.51 -13.18 2.29
CA GLU A 38 1.96 -14.49 1.82
C GLU A 38 1.59 -14.71 0.34
N PHE A 39 0.38 -14.34 -0.06
CA PHE A 39 -0.07 -14.34 -1.46
C PHE A 39 0.86 -13.50 -2.35
N LEU A 40 1.15 -12.26 -1.95
CA LEU A 40 2.01 -11.36 -2.74
C LEU A 40 3.43 -11.91 -2.91
N LYS A 41 3.97 -12.58 -1.88
CA LYS A 41 5.29 -13.22 -1.96
C LYS A 41 5.27 -14.45 -2.86
N ARG A 42 4.28 -15.34 -2.68
CA ARG A 42 4.14 -16.58 -3.46
C ARG A 42 4.01 -16.28 -4.95
N ASN A 43 3.25 -15.23 -5.30
CA ASN A 43 3.04 -14.79 -6.67
C ASN A 43 4.11 -13.82 -7.21
N LYS A 44 5.23 -13.67 -6.49
CA LYS A 44 6.40 -12.84 -6.87
C LYS A 44 6.02 -11.42 -7.29
N CYS A 45 5.11 -10.78 -6.53
CA CYS A 45 4.62 -9.47 -6.89
C CYS A 45 5.69 -8.39 -6.69
N THR A 46 5.81 -7.48 -7.65
CA THR A 46 6.54 -6.22 -7.53
C THR A 46 5.56 -5.10 -7.22
N VAL A 47 6.07 -3.94 -6.80
CA VAL A 47 5.24 -2.75 -6.57
C VAL A 47 5.81 -1.57 -7.33
N ARG A 48 4.92 -0.83 -7.98
CA ARG A 48 5.23 0.46 -8.60
C ARG A 48 4.36 1.56 -8.00
N GLY A 49 4.85 2.79 -8.03
CA GLY A 49 4.01 3.95 -7.77
C GLY A 49 2.94 4.04 -8.86
N GLY A 50 1.70 4.30 -8.48
CA GLY A 50 0.67 4.72 -9.44
C GLY A 50 0.88 6.17 -9.85
N GLU A 51 0.04 6.68 -10.75
CA GLU A 51 0.00 8.12 -11.03
C GLU A 51 -0.22 8.89 -9.72
N SER A 52 0.53 9.98 -9.56
CA SER A 52 0.45 10.83 -8.38
C SER A 52 -0.84 11.65 -8.41
N ARG A 53 -1.97 11.01 -8.09
CA ARG A 53 -3.11 11.72 -7.51
C ARG A 53 -2.74 11.98 -6.05
N GLU A 54 -2.02 13.07 -5.79
CA GLU A 54 -2.00 13.60 -4.44
C GLU A 54 -3.43 14.01 -4.10
N ASP A 55 -4.14 13.14 -3.40
CA ASP A 55 -5.47 13.46 -2.94
C ASP A 55 -5.35 14.64 -1.96
N ILE A 56 -5.96 15.79 -2.31
CA ILE A 56 -5.99 17.03 -1.50
C ILE A 56 -6.97 16.86 -0.30
N GLY A 57 -7.35 15.62 0.00
CA GLY A 57 -8.22 15.26 1.11
C GLY A 57 -7.54 15.36 2.48
N VAL A 58 -8.39 15.28 3.51
CA VAL A 58 -7.96 15.30 4.92
C VAL A 58 -7.04 14.11 5.25
N ALA A 59 -7.30 12.98 4.59
CA ALA A 59 -6.58 11.72 4.72
C ALA A 59 -5.74 11.47 3.45
N ARG A 60 -4.49 11.96 3.42
CA ARG A 60 -3.62 11.82 2.26
C ARG A 60 -3.13 10.37 2.07
N TRP A 61 -2.98 9.97 0.82
CA TRP A 61 -2.46 8.67 0.43
C TRP A 61 -1.78 8.72 -0.93
N SER A 62 -0.97 7.70 -1.23
CA SER A 62 -0.34 7.53 -2.54
C SER A 62 -0.84 6.24 -3.19
N GLN A 63 -1.23 6.31 -4.46
CA GLN A 63 -1.59 5.12 -5.22
C GLN A 63 -0.36 4.25 -5.48
N ILE A 64 -0.56 2.94 -5.38
CA ILE A 64 0.42 1.94 -5.77
C ILE A 64 -0.27 0.83 -6.57
N ILE A 65 0.52 0.10 -7.33
CA ILE A 65 0.06 -1.05 -8.08
C ILE A 65 0.99 -2.22 -7.75
N PHE A 66 0.41 -3.34 -7.30
CA PHE A 66 1.14 -4.60 -7.27
C PHE A 66 0.98 -5.30 -8.61
N SER A 67 2.10 -5.66 -9.22
CA SER A 67 2.12 -6.44 -10.45
C SER A 67 2.69 -7.81 -10.13
N CYS A 68 1.91 -8.86 -10.36
CA CYS A 68 2.23 -10.21 -9.95
C CYS A 68 2.46 -11.10 -11.16
N HIS A 69 3.47 -11.95 -11.10
CA HIS A 69 3.83 -12.82 -12.23
C HIS A 69 2.70 -13.81 -12.58
N ASN A 70 1.95 -14.27 -11.58
CA ASN A 70 0.92 -15.29 -11.73
C ASN A 70 -0.51 -14.73 -11.83
N LEU A 71 -0.64 -13.42 -12.02
CA LEU A 71 -1.93 -12.75 -12.26
C LEU A 71 -1.90 -12.10 -13.64
N GLU A 72 -3.06 -12.06 -14.29
CA GLU A 72 -3.24 -11.29 -15.53
C GLU A 72 -3.60 -9.83 -15.25
N GLN A 73 -4.20 -9.58 -14.08
CA GLN A 73 -4.59 -8.26 -13.62
C GLN A 73 -3.59 -7.68 -12.62
N ASP A 74 -3.38 -6.37 -12.73
CA ASP A 74 -2.70 -5.59 -11.72
C ASP A 74 -3.60 -5.36 -10.51
N LEU A 75 -3.00 -5.32 -9.32
CA LEU A 75 -3.73 -5.11 -8.06
C LEU A 75 -3.51 -3.69 -7.53
N PRO A 76 -4.47 -2.77 -7.72
CA PRO A 76 -4.37 -1.42 -7.20
C PRO A 76 -4.51 -1.42 -5.67
N SER A 77 -3.71 -0.58 -5.01
CA SER A 77 -3.80 -0.34 -3.57
C SER A 77 -3.34 1.08 -3.26
N VAL A 78 -3.49 1.51 -2.01
CA VAL A 78 -2.98 2.79 -1.54
C VAL A 78 -2.02 2.63 -0.36
N ILE A 79 -1.18 3.63 -0.15
CA ILE A 79 -0.36 3.78 1.05
C ILE A 79 -0.76 5.06 1.77
N CYS A 80 -1.25 4.94 3.00
CA CYS A 80 -1.63 6.09 3.81
C CYS A 80 -0.43 6.87 4.34
N ASP A 81 -0.54 8.19 4.34
CA ASP A 81 0.33 9.03 5.15
C ASP A 81 -0.03 8.93 6.63
N LYS A 82 0.93 9.19 7.51
CA LYS A 82 0.72 9.04 8.98
C LYS A 82 -0.19 10.10 9.59
N LYS A 83 -0.44 11.22 8.90
CA LYS A 83 -1.05 12.43 9.47
C LYS A 83 -2.35 12.76 8.75
N CYS A 84 -3.34 13.18 9.52
CA CYS A 84 -4.51 13.89 9.02
C CYS A 84 -4.17 15.37 8.90
N VAL A 85 -4.46 15.98 7.76
CA VAL A 85 -4.14 17.38 7.46
C VAL A 85 -5.44 18.10 7.15
N ASN A 86 -5.65 19.27 7.74
CA ASN A 86 -6.76 20.12 7.32
C ASN A 86 -6.36 20.76 5.97
N PRO A 87 -7.14 20.55 4.89
CA PRO A 87 -6.75 20.97 3.54
C PRO A 87 -6.79 22.49 3.36
N VAL A 88 -7.52 23.22 4.20
CA VAL A 88 -7.60 24.69 4.16
C VAL A 88 -6.39 25.32 4.86
N THR A 89 -6.06 24.84 6.05
CA THR A 89 -4.98 25.44 6.87
C THR A 89 -3.62 24.78 6.64
N CYS A 90 -3.57 23.67 5.90
CA CYS A 90 -2.41 22.79 5.76
C CYS A 90 -1.82 22.30 7.10
N ARG A 91 -2.57 22.42 8.21
CA ARG A 91 -2.12 22.02 9.55
C ARG A 91 -2.57 20.62 9.90
N LYS A 92 -1.75 19.92 10.68
CA LYS A 92 -2.09 18.60 11.21
C LYS A 92 -3.28 18.70 12.17
N ILE A 93 -4.29 17.85 11.96
CA ILE A 93 -5.41 17.69 12.89
C ILE A 93 -4.91 16.95 14.13
N ARG A 94 -4.87 17.65 15.28
CA ARG A 94 -4.47 17.05 16.56
C ARG A 94 -5.50 16.00 16.97
N GLY A 95 -5.03 14.90 17.55
CA GLY A 95 -5.91 13.83 18.00
C GLY A 95 -6.48 12.95 16.89
N ALA A 96 -6.21 13.17 15.61
CA ALA A 96 -6.64 12.27 14.54
C ALA A 96 -5.50 11.36 14.04
N ARG A 97 -5.85 10.20 13.48
CA ARG A 97 -4.95 9.25 12.82
C ARG A 97 -5.50 8.92 11.44
N ASN A 98 -4.63 8.91 10.45
CA ASN A 98 -4.99 8.42 9.13
C ASN A 98 -4.79 6.90 9.12
N VAL A 99 -5.82 6.15 8.73
CA VAL A 99 -5.85 4.68 8.73
C VAL A 99 -6.31 4.16 7.37
N PRO A 100 -5.76 3.02 6.91
CA PRO A 100 -6.20 2.42 5.64
C PRO A 100 -7.61 1.87 5.75
N VAL A 101 -8.34 1.96 4.64
CA VAL A 101 -9.65 1.33 4.46
C VAL A 101 -9.43 0.03 3.68
N PRO A 102 -9.60 -1.14 4.31
CA PRO A 102 -9.40 -2.42 3.64
C PRO A 102 -10.51 -2.68 2.61
N ILE A 103 -10.14 -3.30 1.50
CA ILE A 103 -11.06 -3.84 0.50
C ILE A 103 -10.67 -5.28 0.20
N VAL A 104 -11.65 -6.17 0.12
CA VAL A 104 -11.45 -7.57 -0.26
C VAL A 104 -11.70 -7.68 -1.76
N SER A 105 -10.72 -8.23 -2.48
CA SER A 105 -10.81 -8.52 -3.90
C SER A 105 -10.59 -10.01 -4.12
N THR A 106 -11.47 -10.62 -4.89
CA THR A 106 -11.31 -12.00 -5.35
C THR A 106 -10.54 -11.99 -6.67
N VAL A 107 -9.43 -12.71 -6.72
CA VAL A 107 -8.52 -12.73 -7.88
C VAL A 107 -8.35 -14.15 -8.38
N GLN A 108 -8.27 -14.30 -9.70
CA GLN A 108 -7.95 -15.59 -10.33
C GLN A 108 -6.48 -15.61 -10.70
N THR A 109 -5.76 -16.64 -10.24
CA THR A 109 -4.39 -16.90 -10.65
C THR A 109 -4.36 -17.65 -11.98
N ARG A 110 -3.23 -17.61 -12.71
CA ARG A 110 -3.09 -18.27 -14.02
C ARG A 110 -3.27 -19.79 -14.00
N ASP A 111 -3.13 -20.41 -12.83
CA ASP A 111 -3.43 -21.84 -12.63
C ASP A 111 -4.93 -22.14 -12.47
N GLY A 112 -5.79 -21.11 -12.56
CA GLY A 112 -7.23 -21.21 -12.47
C GLY A 112 -7.79 -21.15 -11.04
N SER A 113 -6.94 -21.07 -10.02
CA SER A 113 -7.40 -20.98 -8.63
C SER A 113 -7.90 -19.57 -8.26
N TRP A 114 -8.87 -19.51 -7.36
CA TRP A 114 -9.46 -18.26 -6.87
C TRP A 114 -9.01 -18.00 -5.44
N GLU A 115 -8.48 -16.80 -5.20
CA GLU A 115 -8.02 -16.39 -3.88
C GLU A 115 -8.58 -15.01 -3.49
N GLU A 116 -8.84 -14.82 -2.20
CA GLU A 116 -9.21 -13.52 -1.65
C GLU A 116 -7.96 -12.78 -1.18
N VAL A 117 -7.86 -11.52 -1.57
CA VAL A 117 -6.77 -10.63 -1.21
C VAL A 117 -7.35 -9.36 -0.60
N THR A 118 -6.85 -8.96 0.58
CA THR A 118 -7.28 -7.71 1.23
C THR A 118 -6.25 -6.62 0.98
N LEU A 119 -6.61 -5.64 0.15
CA LEU A 119 -5.80 -4.47 -0.18
C LEU A 119 -6.35 -3.23 0.51
N HIS A 120 -5.74 -2.08 0.28
CA HIS A 120 -6.26 -0.80 0.77
C HIS A 120 -6.82 0.02 -0.38
N ALA A 121 -8.12 0.34 -0.35
CA ALA A 121 -8.76 1.14 -1.39
C ALA A 121 -8.55 2.64 -1.20
N ALA A 122 -8.51 3.07 0.05
CA ALA A 122 -8.41 4.48 0.43
C ALA A 122 -7.82 4.60 1.83
N CYS A 123 -7.69 5.84 2.29
CA CYS A 123 -7.32 6.14 3.67
C CYS A 123 -8.35 7.09 4.28
N THR A 124 -8.60 6.96 5.58
CA THR A 124 -9.57 7.79 6.30
C THR A 124 -9.00 8.30 7.61
N CYS A 125 -9.49 9.45 8.06
CA CYS A 125 -9.07 10.08 9.29
C CYS A 125 -10.01 9.73 10.43
N VAL A 126 -9.53 8.95 11.38
CA VAL A 126 -10.25 8.59 12.59
C VAL A 126 -9.75 9.42 13.77
N ALA A 127 -10.69 9.91 14.59
CA ALA A 127 -10.33 10.49 15.87
C ALA A 127 -9.70 9.41 16.75
N ARG A 128 -8.65 9.76 17.51
CA ARG A 128 -8.21 8.97 18.66
C ARG A 128 -9.38 8.94 19.62
N GLY A 129 -10.07 7.81 19.70
CA GLY A 129 -10.99 7.59 20.81
C GLY A 129 -10.25 7.95 22.10
N ARG A 130 -10.82 8.86 22.90
CA ARG A 130 -10.61 8.77 24.35
C ARG A 130 -11.06 7.36 24.67
N VAL A 131 -10.25 6.58 25.38
CA VAL A 131 -10.64 5.26 25.86
C VAL A 131 -11.79 5.48 26.85
N THR A 132 -13.01 5.64 26.35
CA THR A 132 -14.21 5.55 27.17
C THR A 132 -14.56 4.09 27.17
N SER A 133 -14.17 3.42 28.26
CA SER A 133 -14.68 2.14 28.75
C SER A 133 -14.86 1.01 27.72
N ARG A 134 -14.10 -0.08 27.93
CA ARG A 134 -14.42 -1.44 27.49
C ARG A 134 -15.85 -1.59 26.95
N CYS A 135 -16.01 -2.03 25.70
CA CYS A 135 -17.23 -2.73 25.30
C CYS A 135 -17.31 -4.02 26.13
N ASN A 136 -17.76 -3.92 27.37
CA ASN A 136 -18.27 -5.08 28.07
C ASN A 136 -19.63 -5.37 27.42
N SER A 137 -19.67 -6.35 26.51
CA SER A 137 -20.91 -7.08 26.31
C SER A 137 -21.23 -7.77 27.63
N ARG A 138 -22.05 -7.13 28.46
CA ARG A 138 -22.78 -7.85 29.50
C ARG A 138 -23.77 -8.71 28.73
N ASN A 139 -23.45 -9.99 28.53
CA ASN A 139 -24.49 -10.98 28.29
C ASN A 139 -25.41 -10.96 29.51
N LYS A 140 -26.67 -10.61 29.28
CA LYS A 140 -27.80 -10.98 30.09
C LYS A 140 -28.84 -11.56 29.16
#